data_AF-A0A6P7YD90-F1
#
_entry.id   AF-A0A6P7YD90-F1
#
_cell.length_a   1.000
_cell.length_b   1.000
_cell.length_c   1.000
_cell.angle_alpha   90.00
_cell.angle_beta   90.00
_cell.angle_gamma   90.00
#
_symmetry.space_group_name_H-M   'P 1'
#
loop_
_entity.id
_entity.type
_entity.pdbx_description
1 polymer ?
#
loop_
_entity_poly.entity_id
_entity_poly.type
_entity_poly.pdbx_seq_one_letter_code
_entity_poly.pdbx_strand_id
1 'polypeptide(L)'
;MLINNSQELLQKYLKYQGSPFGQPDLLPEPKKLTELPSPDLSKDVWLSLSDSERLRQNYVAYTFLTDFLSEVKSWQEDLNPNASDLLELLEKSAKQALGLRSNVASVMKILSFPMPLVPPSPALDASTAFRKKLKGWSVCQQYQDWLHRTQRDITVLMQRYPL
;
A
#
# COMPACT_ATOMS: atom_id res chain seq x y z
N MET A 1 1.14 13.78 -7.51
CA MET A 1 2.52 13.25 -7.46
C MET A 1 2.57 11.83 -6.89
N LEU A 2 2.09 11.56 -5.66
CA LEU A 2 2.14 10.20 -5.07
C LEU A 2 1.35 9.15 -5.85
N ILE A 3 0.11 9.45 -6.25
CA ILE A 3 -0.73 8.53 -7.02
C ILE A 3 -0.08 8.17 -8.37
N ASN A 4 0.50 9.15 -9.06
CA ASN A 4 1.20 8.92 -10.33
C ASN A 4 2.41 7.99 -10.13
N ASN A 5 3.19 8.18 -9.06
CA ASN A 5 4.31 7.28 -8.75
C ASN A 5 3.83 5.86 -8.43
N SER A 6 2.69 5.69 -7.75
CA SER A 6 2.13 4.35 -7.49
C SER A 6 1.62 3.65 -8.75
N GLN A 7 1.08 4.41 -9.71
CA GLN A 7 0.70 3.89 -11.01
C GLN A 7 1.93 3.46 -11.81
N GLU A 8 2.98 4.28 -11.81
CA GLU A 8 4.26 3.95 -12.45
C GLU A 8 4.89 2.69 -11.82
N LEU A 9 4.88 2.59 -10.48
CA LEU A 9 5.33 1.42 -9.75
C LEU A 9 4.58 0.16 -10.23
N LEU A 10 3.25 0.20 -10.25
CA LEU A 10 2.43 -0.95 -10.65
C LEU A 10 2.73 -1.38 -12.10
N GLN A 11 2.82 -0.42 -13.01
CA GLN A 11 3.14 -0.67 -14.42
C GLN A 11 4.52 -1.29 -14.60
N LYS A 12 5.56 -0.71 -13.97
CA LYS A 12 6.92 -1.25 -14.04
C LYS A 12 7.02 -2.61 -13.38
N TYR A 13 6.35 -2.80 -12.25
CA TYR A 13 6.32 -4.09 -11.56
C TYR A 13 5.83 -5.19 -12.50
N LEU A 14 4.67 -5.00 -13.13
CA LEU A 14 4.10 -5.97 -14.07
C LEU A 14 4.99 -6.18 -15.30
N LYS A 15 5.55 -5.10 -15.87
CA LYS A 15 6.48 -5.16 -17.00
C LYS A 15 7.66 -6.10 -16.73
N TYR A 16 8.31 -5.96 -15.58
CA TYR A 16 9.49 -6.76 -15.23
C TYR A 16 9.16 -8.19 -14.78
N GLN A 17 7.91 -8.50 -14.46
CA GLN A 17 7.55 -9.88 -14.11
C GLN A 17 7.55 -10.84 -15.30
N GLY A 18 7.46 -10.32 -16.54
CA GLY A 18 7.39 -11.11 -17.78
C GLY A 18 6.04 -11.83 -17.95
N SER A 19 5.93 -12.73 -18.92
CA SER A 19 4.70 -13.52 -19.11
C SER A 19 4.44 -14.45 -17.91
N PRO A 20 3.19 -14.61 -17.44
CA PRO A 20 1.94 -14.00 -17.94
C PRO A 20 1.62 -12.59 -17.39
N PHE A 21 2.42 -12.07 -16.46
CA PHE A 21 2.16 -10.79 -15.78
C PHE A 21 2.27 -9.54 -16.66
N GLY A 22 2.99 -9.61 -17.78
CA GLY A 22 2.97 -8.57 -18.80
C GLY A 22 1.75 -8.61 -19.73
N GLN A 23 0.83 -9.58 -19.56
CA GLN A 23 -0.31 -9.84 -20.45
C GLN A 23 -1.63 -9.69 -19.67
N PRO A 24 -2.33 -8.54 -19.79
CA PRO A 24 -3.54 -8.24 -19.01
C PRO A 24 -4.63 -9.30 -19.12
N ASP A 25 -4.78 -9.92 -20.30
CA ASP A 25 -5.85 -10.90 -20.58
C ASP A 25 -5.62 -12.26 -19.91
N LEU A 26 -4.41 -12.54 -19.45
CA LEU A 26 -4.02 -13.83 -18.83
C LEU A 26 -3.77 -13.72 -17.33
N LEU A 27 -3.94 -12.53 -16.75
CA LEU A 27 -3.61 -12.29 -15.37
C LEU A 27 -4.80 -12.61 -14.44
N PRO A 28 -4.61 -13.46 -13.41
CA PRO A 28 -5.61 -13.58 -12.35
C PRO A 28 -5.67 -12.26 -11.56
N GLU A 29 -6.85 -11.81 -11.12
CA GLU A 29 -6.93 -10.59 -10.30
C GLU A 29 -6.01 -10.68 -9.06
N PRO A 30 -5.32 -9.58 -8.70
CA PRO A 30 -4.47 -9.57 -7.53
C PRO A 30 -5.33 -9.81 -6.29
N LYS A 31 -4.93 -10.79 -5.48
CA LYS A 31 -5.70 -11.14 -4.29
C LYS A 31 -5.51 -10.06 -3.22
N LYS A 32 -6.62 -9.61 -2.61
CA LYS A 32 -6.57 -8.73 -1.43
C LYS A 32 -5.68 -9.36 -0.35
N LEU A 33 -4.82 -8.54 0.25
CA LEU A 33 -4.02 -8.97 1.40
C LEU A 33 -4.93 -8.96 2.63
N THR A 34 -5.22 -10.13 3.17
CA THR A 34 -6.13 -10.35 4.30
C THR A 34 -5.67 -9.68 5.58
N GLU A 35 -4.40 -9.32 5.64
CA GLU A 35 -3.70 -8.72 6.75
C GLU A 35 -3.94 -7.20 6.82
N LEU A 36 -4.30 -6.59 5.68
CA LEU A 36 -4.59 -5.16 5.58
C LEU A 36 -6.09 -4.90 5.75
N PRO A 37 -6.48 -3.76 6.36
CA PRO A 37 -7.83 -3.26 6.17
C PRO A 37 -8.11 -3.09 4.67
N SER A 38 -9.40 -3.15 4.28
CA SER A 38 -9.74 -2.99 2.86
C SER A 38 -9.76 -1.50 2.48
N PRO A 39 -8.99 -1.07 1.46
CA PRO A 39 -9.06 0.30 0.97
C PRO A 39 -10.38 0.55 0.21
N ASP A 40 -10.87 -0.49 -0.45
CA ASP A 40 -12.08 -0.57 -1.26
C ASP A 40 -13.31 -0.88 -0.37
N LEU A 41 -13.95 0.18 0.10
CA LEU A 41 -15.21 0.12 0.85
C LEU A 41 -16.34 0.70 -0.01
N SER A 42 -17.53 0.11 0.13
CA SER A 42 -18.74 0.71 -0.45
C SER A 42 -18.93 2.14 0.11
N LYS A 43 -19.65 2.98 -0.65
CA LYS A 43 -19.85 4.38 -0.25
C LYS A 43 -20.49 4.50 1.13
N ASP A 44 -21.48 3.67 1.44
CA ASP A 44 -22.21 3.71 2.71
C ASP A 44 -21.32 3.29 3.89
N VAL A 45 -20.57 2.19 3.73
CA VAL A 45 -19.61 1.73 4.76
C VAL A 45 -18.51 2.75 4.96
N TRP A 46 -18.01 3.34 3.87
CA TRP A 46 -17.02 4.41 3.96
C TRP A 46 -17.58 5.61 4.70
N LEU A 47 -18.81 6.08 4.41
CA LEU A 47 -19.42 7.23 5.07
C LEU A 47 -19.70 7.00 6.56
N SER A 48 -20.00 5.75 6.97
CA SER A 48 -20.25 5.42 8.37
C SER A 48 -19.01 5.43 9.26
N LEU A 49 -17.80 5.47 8.70
CA LEU A 49 -16.57 5.54 9.49
C LEU A 49 -16.42 6.90 10.19
N SER A 50 -16.07 6.85 11.47
CA SER A 50 -15.63 8.02 12.23
C SER A 50 -14.26 8.51 11.76
N ASP A 51 -13.95 9.76 12.07
CA ASP A 51 -12.66 10.38 11.71
C ASP A 51 -11.47 9.66 12.35
N SER A 52 -11.64 9.21 13.60
CA SER A 52 -10.67 8.36 14.29
C SER A 52 -10.49 7.02 13.59
N GLU A 53 -11.57 6.37 13.15
CA GLU A 53 -11.49 5.06 12.47
C GLU A 53 -10.83 5.16 11.10
N ARG A 54 -11.08 6.24 10.34
CA ARG A 54 -10.35 6.52 9.10
C ARG A 54 -8.86 6.60 9.34
N LEU A 55 -8.43 7.44 10.28
CA LEU A 55 -7.01 7.63 10.57
C LEU A 55 -6.37 6.35 11.10
N ARG A 56 -7.08 5.59 11.96
CA ARG A 56 -6.64 4.29 12.45
C ARG A 56 -6.38 3.30 11.31
N GLN A 57 -7.33 3.18 10.37
CA GLN A 57 -7.19 2.29 9.21
C GLN A 57 -6.01 2.71 8.32
N ASN A 58 -5.85 4.02 8.07
CA ASN A 58 -4.70 4.55 7.32
C ASN A 58 -3.36 4.22 8.02
N TYR A 59 -3.28 4.42 9.33
CA TYR A 59 -2.07 4.14 10.11
C TYR A 59 -1.68 2.65 10.06
N VAL A 60 -2.66 1.76 10.26
CA VAL A 60 -2.45 0.31 10.19
C VAL A 60 -1.98 -0.08 8.78
N ALA A 61 -2.65 0.44 7.74
CA ALA A 61 -2.31 0.12 6.37
C ALA A 61 -0.87 0.52 6.01
N TYR A 62 -0.46 1.76 6.32
CA TYR A 62 0.89 2.21 6.03
C TYR A 62 1.97 1.57 6.90
N THR A 63 1.61 1.00 8.06
CA THR A 63 2.52 0.18 8.85
C THR A 63 2.89 -1.08 8.08
N PHE A 64 1.90 -1.88 7.67
CA PHE A 64 2.15 -3.12 6.94
C PHE A 64 2.69 -2.87 5.52
N LEU A 65 2.20 -1.85 4.81
CA LEU A 65 2.68 -1.53 3.45
C LEU A 65 4.15 -1.13 3.41
N THR A 66 4.68 -0.48 4.46
CA THR A 66 6.11 -0.16 4.55
C THR A 66 6.96 -1.44 4.53
N ASP A 67 6.57 -2.41 5.34
CA ASP A 67 7.29 -3.68 5.47
C ASP A 67 7.12 -4.54 4.21
N PHE A 68 5.89 -4.65 3.70
CA PHE A 68 5.59 -5.42 2.49
C PHE A 68 6.31 -4.87 1.25
N LEU A 69 6.38 -3.55 1.07
CA LEU A 69 7.11 -2.96 -0.06
C LEU A 69 8.61 -3.26 0.04
N SER A 70 9.16 -3.25 1.24
CA SER A 70 10.57 -3.58 1.50
C SER A 70 10.88 -5.06 1.24
N GLU A 71 9.98 -5.95 1.67
CA GLU A 71 10.08 -7.39 1.39
C GLU A 71 9.97 -7.69 -0.11
N VAL A 72 9.03 -7.04 -0.81
CA VAL A 72 8.87 -7.16 -2.26
C VAL A 72 10.11 -6.64 -2.99
N LYS A 73 10.73 -5.54 -2.54
CA LYS A 73 12.02 -5.08 -3.07
C LYS A 73 13.08 -6.18 -2.95
N SER A 74 13.24 -6.78 -1.78
CA SER A 74 14.21 -7.86 -1.57
C SER A 74 13.97 -9.04 -2.50
N TRP A 75 12.70 -9.44 -2.73
CA TRP A 75 12.41 -10.48 -3.72
C TRP A 75 12.76 -10.08 -5.15
N GLN A 76 12.58 -8.80 -5.51
CA GLN A 76 12.89 -8.31 -6.85
C GLN A 76 14.39 -8.16 -7.10
N GLU A 77 15.20 -7.95 -6.05
CA GLU A 77 16.67 -8.01 -6.15
C GLU A 77 17.13 -9.39 -6.63
N ASP A 78 16.51 -10.46 -6.15
CA ASP A 78 16.80 -11.84 -6.60
C ASP A 78 16.19 -12.14 -7.98
N LEU A 79 14.92 -11.75 -8.19
CA LEU A 79 14.15 -12.15 -9.37
C LEU A 79 14.50 -11.32 -10.62
N ASN A 80 14.80 -10.04 -10.44
CA ASN A 80 14.99 -9.06 -11.50
C ASN A 80 16.16 -8.11 -11.15
N PRO A 81 17.39 -8.63 -10.96
CA PRO A 81 18.53 -7.85 -10.44
C PRO A 81 18.91 -6.64 -11.30
N ASN A 82 18.59 -6.67 -12.61
CA ASN A 82 18.92 -5.60 -13.55
C ASN A 82 17.80 -4.54 -13.69
N ALA A 83 16.68 -4.68 -12.96
CA ALA A 83 15.55 -3.75 -13.01
C ALA A 83 15.74 -2.58 -12.02
N SER A 84 16.84 -1.83 -12.14
CA SER A 84 17.22 -0.79 -11.17
C SER A 84 16.13 0.26 -10.94
N ASP A 85 15.43 0.66 -12.00
CA ASP A 85 14.32 1.61 -11.92
C ASP A 85 13.12 1.07 -11.12
N LEU A 86 12.83 -0.23 -11.19
CA LEU A 86 11.82 -0.86 -10.34
C LEU A 86 12.27 -0.91 -8.88
N LEU A 87 13.53 -1.30 -8.63
CA LEU A 87 14.06 -1.41 -7.27
C LEU A 87 14.08 -0.05 -6.55
N GLU A 88 14.47 1.00 -7.26
CA GLU A 88 14.43 2.39 -6.75
C GLU A 88 13.00 2.84 -6.45
N LEU A 89 12.02 2.50 -7.31
CA LEU A 89 10.62 2.85 -7.07
C LEU A 89 10.01 2.09 -5.89
N LEU A 90 10.35 0.81 -5.70
CA LEU A 90 9.93 0.04 -4.53
C LEU A 90 10.49 0.63 -3.24
N GLU A 91 11.78 0.98 -3.23
CA GLU A 91 12.42 1.63 -2.08
C GLU A 91 11.80 2.99 -1.76
N LYS A 92 11.59 3.81 -2.80
CA LYS A 92 10.95 5.12 -2.67
C LYS A 92 9.53 4.97 -2.12
N SER A 93 8.77 4.00 -2.61
CA SER A 93 7.39 3.75 -2.17
C SER A 93 7.34 3.28 -0.72
N ALA A 94 8.28 2.41 -0.29
CA ALA A 94 8.40 2.01 1.12
C ALA A 94 8.70 3.21 2.03
N LYS A 95 9.65 4.07 1.66
CA LYS A 95 9.95 5.32 2.39
C LYS A 95 8.75 6.28 2.42
N GLN A 96 7.99 6.36 1.33
CA GLN A 96 6.78 7.17 1.25
C GLN A 96 5.67 6.63 2.16
N ALA A 97 5.44 5.31 2.18
CA ALA A 97 4.50 4.67 3.09
C ALA A 97 4.88 4.96 4.56
N LEU A 98 6.16 4.85 4.90
CA LEU A 98 6.66 5.19 6.23
C LEU A 98 6.39 6.66 6.60
N GLY A 99 6.65 7.58 5.66
CA GLY A 99 6.35 9.01 5.85
C GLY A 99 4.86 9.28 6.05
N LEU A 100 4.00 8.64 5.26
CA LEU A 100 2.54 8.76 5.40
C LEU A 100 2.06 8.22 6.75
N ARG A 101 2.60 7.10 7.22
CA ARG A 101 2.33 6.58 8.57
C ARG A 101 2.65 7.61 9.65
N SER A 102 3.82 8.25 9.57
CA SER A 102 4.26 9.28 10.53
C SER A 102 3.37 10.53 10.48
N ASN A 103 2.94 10.94 9.29
CA ASN A 103 2.01 12.06 9.13
C ASN A 103 0.64 11.75 9.73
N VAL A 104 0.09 10.57 9.45
CA VAL A 104 -1.18 10.10 10.05
C VAL A 104 -1.07 10.06 11.57
N ALA A 105 0.01 9.52 12.12
CA ALA A 105 0.25 9.49 13.57
C ALA A 105 0.27 10.90 14.18
N SER A 106 0.88 11.86 13.49
CA SER A 106 0.95 13.25 13.91
C SER A 106 -0.45 13.89 13.94
N VAL A 107 -1.26 13.66 12.91
CA VAL A 107 -2.65 14.13 12.86
C VAL A 107 -3.48 13.50 13.98
N MET A 108 -3.36 12.18 14.19
CA MET A 108 -4.06 11.49 15.29
C MET A 108 -3.70 12.09 16.64
N LYS A 109 -2.42 12.41 16.88
CA LYS A 109 -1.96 13.06 18.11
C LYS A 109 -2.54 14.47 18.28
N ILE A 110 -2.55 15.28 17.23
CA ILE A 110 -3.13 16.65 17.26
C ILE A 110 -4.62 16.59 17.61
N LEU A 111 -5.34 15.65 16.99
CA LEU A 111 -6.79 15.45 17.23
C LEU A 111 -7.09 14.64 18.51
N SER A 112 -6.06 14.33 19.30
CA SER A 112 -6.18 13.53 20.53
C SER A 112 -6.86 12.16 20.33
N PHE A 113 -6.72 11.57 19.15
CA PHE A 113 -7.20 10.22 18.87
C PHE A 113 -6.22 9.15 19.38
N PRO A 114 -6.74 8.02 19.88
CA PRO A 114 -5.90 6.94 20.39
C PRO A 114 -5.08 6.31 19.27
N MET A 115 -3.77 6.13 19.51
CA MET A 115 -2.90 5.40 18.59
C MET A 115 -3.19 3.90 18.66
N PRO A 116 -3.39 3.22 17.51
CA PRO A 116 -3.60 1.79 17.52
C PRO A 116 -2.31 1.06 17.86
N LEU A 117 -2.43 0.00 18.66
CA LEU A 117 -1.38 -1.01 18.78
C LEU A 117 -1.42 -1.88 17.53
N VAL A 118 -0.36 -1.87 16.74
CA VAL A 118 -0.24 -2.68 15.52
C VAL A 118 0.69 -3.85 15.82
N PRO A 119 0.26 -5.11 15.58
CA PRO A 119 1.15 -6.25 15.74
C PRO A 119 2.30 -6.18 14.72
N PRO A 120 3.38 -6.96 14.92
CA PRO A 120 4.41 -7.12 13.90
C PRO A 120 3.79 -7.53 12.57
N SER A 121 4.34 -7.01 11.47
CA SER A 121 3.88 -7.36 10.12
C SER A 121 3.99 -8.87 9.92
N PRO A 122 2.91 -9.54 9.50
CA PRO A 122 2.97 -10.96 9.17
C PRO A 122 3.89 -11.17 7.96
N ALA A 123 4.62 -12.27 7.94
CA ALA A 123 5.44 -12.61 6.77
C ALA A 123 4.55 -12.87 5.56
N LEU A 124 4.91 -12.33 4.40
CA LEU A 124 4.20 -12.64 3.16
C LEU A 124 4.55 -14.07 2.73
N ASP A 125 3.63 -15.03 2.90
CA ASP A 125 3.84 -16.43 2.53
C ASP A 125 4.03 -16.61 1.01
N ALA A 126 5.29 -16.60 0.57
CA ALA A 126 5.71 -16.76 -0.81
C ALA A 126 6.99 -17.61 -0.92
N SER A 127 6.81 -18.93 -1.04
CA SER A 127 7.92 -19.90 -1.17
C SER A 127 8.47 -20.07 -2.59
N THR A 128 7.71 -19.70 -3.62
CA THR A 128 8.10 -19.87 -5.02
C THR A 128 8.25 -18.53 -5.73
N ALA A 129 9.07 -18.47 -6.77
CA ALA A 129 9.22 -17.27 -7.60
C ALA A 129 7.87 -16.76 -8.09
N PHE A 130 7.00 -17.63 -8.62
CA PHE A 130 5.66 -17.26 -9.06
C PHE A 130 4.82 -16.62 -7.94
N ARG A 131 4.81 -17.21 -6.73
CA ARG A 131 4.07 -16.65 -5.59
C ARG A 131 4.64 -15.30 -5.14
N LYS A 132 5.97 -15.12 -5.15
CA LYS A 132 6.63 -13.83 -4.86
C LYS A 132 6.19 -12.76 -5.85
N LYS A 133 6.15 -13.09 -7.15
CA LYS A 133 5.64 -12.18 -8.21
C LYS A 133 4.17 -11.81 -8.01
N LEU A 134 3.31 -12.80 -7.76
CA LEU A 134 1.88 -12.57 -7.56
C LEU A 134 1.58 -11.74 -6.30
N LYS A 135 2.29 -12.02 -5.20
CA LYS A 135 2.15 -11.27 -3.95
C LYS A 135 2.70 -9.87 -4.07
N GLY A 136 3.85 -9.67 -4.71
CA GLY A 136 4.38 -8.32 -4.91
C GLY A 136 3.50 -7.47 -5.82
N TRP A 137 2.83 -8.06 -6.81
CA TRP A 137 1.80 -7.35 -7.56
C TRP A 137 0.64 -6.91 -6.65
N SER A 138 0.15 -7.83 -5.81
CA SER A 138 -0.94 -7.53 -4.86
C SER A 138 -0.56 -6.41 -3.89
N VAL A 139 0.70 -6.37 -3.43
CA VAL A 139 1.23 -5.28 -2.60
C VAL A 139 1.26 -3.95 -3.35
N CYS A 140 1.74 -3.93 -4.60
CA CYS A 140 1.78 -2.72 -5.42
C CYS A 140 0.37 -2.15 -5.68
N GLN A 141 -0.60 -3.04 -5.97
CA GLN A 141 -2.00 -2.65 -6.15
C GLN A 141 -2.59 -2.09 -4.85
N GLN A 142 -2.44 -2.80 -3.73
CA GLN A 142 -2.96 -2.35 -2.43
C GLN A 142 -2.33 -1.03 -1.99
N TYR A 143 -1.05 -0.79 -2.29
CA TYR A 143 -0.41 0.51 -2.03
C TYR A 143 -1.09 1.64 -2.80
N GLN A 144 -1.36 1.45 -4.10
CA GLN A 144 -2.09 2.43 -4.92
C GLN A 144 -3.51 2.66 -4.38
N ASP A 145 -4.25 1.60 -4.09
CA ASP A 145 -5.63 1.68 -3.58
C ASP A 145 -5.67 2.44 -2.25
N TRP A 146 -4.70 2.18 -1.36
CA TRP A 146 -4.57 2.91 -0.11
C TRP A 146 -4.23 4.38 -0.30
N LEU A 147 -3.40 4.76 -1.27
CA LEU A 147 -3.15 6.18 -1.57
C LEU A 147 -4.44 6.91 -2.00
N HIS A 148 -5.26 6.28 -2.84
CA HIS A 148 -6.56 6.83 -3.24
C HIS A 148 -7.51 6.94 -2.04
N ARG A 149 -7.57 5.89 -1.22
CA ARG A 149 -8.39 5.88 0.00
C ARG A 149 -7.96 6.98 0.98
N THR A 150 -6.67 7.13 1.23
CA THR A 150 -6.10 8.17 2.09
C THR A 150 -6.42 9.55 1.58
N GLN A 151 -6.27 9.81 0.27
CA GLN A 151 -6.61 11.11 -0.30
C GLN A 151 -8.06 11.49 0.01
N ARG A 152 -8.99 10.53 -0.15
CA ARG A 152 -10.41 10.73 0.13
C ARG A 152 -10.67 10.98 1.62
N ASP A 153 -10.06 10.19 2.51
CA ASP A 153 -10.19 10.33 3.96
C ASP A 153 -9.65 11.68 4.46
N ILE A 154 -8.44 12.09 4.01
CA ILE A 154 -7.85 13.38 4.38
C ILE A 154 -8.67 14.55 3.83
N THR A 155 -9.24 14.45 2.63
CA THR A 155 -10.12 15.49 2.07
C THR A 155 -11.33 15.77 2.97
N VAL A 156 -11.96 14.72 3.52
CA VAL A 156 -13.05 14.89 4.49
C VAL A 156 -12.56 15.52 5.78
N LEU A 157 -11.41 15.08 6.29
CA LEU A 157 -10.85 15.63 7.52
C LEU A 157 -10.52 17.13 7.39
N MET A 158 -9.92 17.55 6.29
CA MET A 158 -9.62 18.97 6.04
C MET A 158 -10.88 19.84 5.99
N GLN A 159 -12.03 19.29 5.56
CA GLN A 159 -13.30 20.02 5.57
C GLN A 159 -13.88 20.17 6.99
N ARG A 160 -13.60 19.23 7.89
CA ARG A 160 -14.11 19.21 9.26
C ARG A 160 -13.20 19.91 10.26
N TYR A 161 -11.90 19.81 10.02
CA TYR A 161 -10.84 20.37 10.84
C TYR A 161 -10.02 21.34 9.98
N PRO A 162 -10.52 22.56 9.72
CA PRO A 162 -9.70 23.60 9.14
C PRO A 162 -8.62 23.96 10.16
N LEU A 163 -7.44 23.36 9.97
CA LEU A 163 -6.22 23.71 10.70
C LEU A 163 -5.61 25.00 10.14
#